data_AF-D4GDM7-F1
#
_entry.id   AF-D4GDM7-F1
#
_cell.length_a   1.000
_cell.length_b   1.000
_cell.length_c   1.000
_cell.angle_alpha   90.00
_cell.angle_beta   90.00
_cell.angle_gamma   90.00
#
_symmetry.space_group_name_H-M   'P 1'
#
loop_
_entity.id
_entity.type
_entity.pdbx_description
1 polymer ?
#
loop_
_entity_poly.entity_id
_entity_poly.type
_entity_poly.pdbx_seq_one_letter_code
_entity_poly.pdbx_strand_id
1 'polypeptide(L)' 'MKQIIRGDKEPVHIVAASRALEAHMSRYGEGNKYHPVIYSIAYRSKYYQVEVITRRETIVATVITGVRKLTHLPGVA' A
#
# COMPACT_ATOMS: atom_id res chain seq x y z
N MET A 1 8.15 -0.13 -13.35
CA MET A 1 7.79 0.93 -12.36
C MET A 1 8.61 0.83 -11.08
N LYS A 2 8.87 1.95 -10.38
CA LYS A 2 9.55 1.95 -9.06
C LYS A 2 8.58 1.57 -7.94
N GLN A 3 8.90 0.54 -7.16
CA GLN A 3 8.11 0.14 -6.00
C GLN A 3 8.51 0.95 -4.76
N ILE A 4 7.54 1.40 -3.99
CA ILE A 4 7.75 2.25 -2.81
C ILE A 4 6.88 1.72 -1.67
N ILE A 5 7.50 1.48 -0.51
CA ILE A 5 6.79 1.24 0.74
C ILE A 5 6.73 2.57 1.49
N ARG A 6 5.54 3.03 1.85
CA ARG A 6 5.31 4.32 2.51
C ARG A 6 4.68 4.11 3.89
N GLY A 7 5.05 4.97 4.83
CA GLY A 7 4.49 5.00 6.18
C GLY A 7 5.43 4.37 7.19
N ASP A 8 4.88 3.45 7.99
CA ASP A 8 5.58 2.82 9.11
C ASP A 8 6.76 1.95 8.64
N LYS A 9 7.86 2.03 9.39
CA LYS A 9 9.13 1.35 9.12
C LYS A 9 9.37 0.16 10.06
N GLU A 10 8.40 -0.21 10.88
CA GLU A 10 8.49 -1.47 11.62
C GLU A 10 8.76 -2.63 10.64
N PRO A 11 9.69 -3.55 10.96
CA PRO A 11 10.07 -4.65 10.06
C PRO A 11 8.88 -5.50 9.60
N VAL A 12 7.87 -5.66 10.47
CA VAL A 12 6.66 -6.42 10.17
C VAL A 12 5.83 -5.75 9.08
N HIS A 13 5.69 -4.42 9.13
CA HIS A 13 4.96 -3.65 8.13
C HIS A 13 5.66 -3.64 6.78
N ILE A 14 7.01 -3.61 6.77
CA ILE A 14 7.78 -3.74 5.54
C ILE A 14 7.51 -5.09 4.87
N VAL A 15 7.53 -6.19 5.62
CA VAL A 15 7.24 -7.53 5.07
C VAL A 15 5.81 -7.62 4.54
N ALA A 16 4.83 -7.11 5.29
CA ALA A 16 3.43 -7.11 4.84
C ALA A 16 3.25 -6.28 3.56
N ALA A 17 3.88 -5.10 3.48
CA ALA A 17 3.82 -4.23 2.31
C ALA A 17 4.50 -4.86 1.08
N SER A 18 5.65 -5.51 1.24
CA SER A 18 6.33 -6.23 0.16
C SER A 18 5.44 -7.33 -0.43
N ARG A 19 4.81 -8.14 0.42
CA ARG A 19 3.88 -9.19 -0.03
C ARG A 19 2.67 -8.62 -0.78
N ALA A 20 2.15 -7.48 -0.32
CA ALA A 20 1.05 -6.81 -1.02
C ALA A 20 1.48 -6.27 -2.40
N LEU A 21 2.71 -5.75 -2.53
CA LEU A 21 3.27 -5.32 -3.82
C LEU A 21 3.41 -6.48 -4.80
N GLU A 22 3.93 -7.62 -4.34
CA GLU A 22 4.06 -8.84 -5.15
C GLU A 22 2.69 -9.32 -5.64
N ALA A 23 1.70 -9.40 -4.75
CA ALA A 23 0.34 -9.78 -5.11
C ALA A 23 -0.30 -8.81 -6.11
N HIS A 24 -0.08 -7.50 -5.93
CA HIS A 24 -0.59 -6.48 -6.84
C HIS A 24 0.06 -6.57 -8.22
N MET A 25 1.38 -6.75 -8.27
CA MET A 25 2.11 -6.89 -9.53
C MET A 25 1.70 -8.17 -10.26
N SER A 26 1.49 -9.28 -9.54
CA SER A 26 1.01 -10.53 -10.14
C SER A 26 -0.40 -10.40 -10.74
N ARG A 27 -1.28 -9.62 -10.10
CA ARG A 27 -2.68 -9.46 -10.54
C ARG A 27 -2.86 -8.42 -11.63
N TYR A 28 -2.19 -7.28 -11.52
CA TYR A 28 -2.44 -6.10 -12.36
C TYR A 28 -1.22 -5.67 -13.19
N GLY A 29 -0.02 -6.18 -12.90
CA GLY A 29 1.21 -5.65 -13.49
C GLY A 29 1.36 -4.15 -13.24
N GLU A 30 1.55 -3.38 -14.31
CA GLU A 30 1.59 -1.91 -14.29
C GLU A 30 0.22 -1.25 -14.57
N GLY A 31 -0.86 -2.04 -14.57
CA GLY A 31 -2.24 -1.61 -14.78
C GLY A 31 -2.90 -1.03 -13.52
N ASN A 32 -4.22 -0.85 -13.58
CA ASN A 32 -5.04 -0.36 -12.46
C ASN A 32 -4.54 0.98 -11.87
N LYS A 33 -4.13 1.89 -12.76
CA LYS A 33 -3.54 3.18 -12.42
C LYS A 33 -4.56 4.07 -11.70
N TYR A 34 -4.12 4.74 -10.65
CA TYR A 34 -4.88 5.66 -9.81
C TYR A 34 -6.07 5.03 -9.05
N HIS A 35 -6.17 3.70 -9.05
CA HIS A 35 -7.19 2.96 -8.33
C HIS A 35 -6.56 2.19 -7.16
N PRO A 36 -6.66 2.71 -5.92
CA PRO A 36 -6.11 2.03 -4.76
C PRO A 36 -6.84 0.70 -4.51
N VAL A 37 -6.08 -0.33 -4.16
CA VAL A 37 -6.60 -1.67 -3.80
C VAL A 37 -6.09 -2.04 -2.42
N ILE A 38 -6.98 -2.53 -1.56
CA ILE A 38 -6.63 -2.96 -0.20
C ILE A 38 -6.39 -4.47 -0.19
N TYR A 39 -5.22 -4.87 0.28
CA TYR A 39 -4.84 -6.27 0.51
C TYR A 39 -4.88 -6.57 2.00
N SER A 40 -5.37 -7.75 2.37
CA SER A 40 -5.26 -8.28 3.73
C SER A 40 -4.15 -9.32 3.77
N ILE A 41 -3.05 -9.01 4.45
CA ILE A 41 -1.85 -9.85 4.50
C ILE A 41 -1.74 -10.51 5.87
N ALA A 42 -1.78 -11.84 5.91
CA ALA A 42 -1.52 -12.61 7.12
C ALA A 42 0.00 -12.68 7.39
N TYR A 43 0.41 -12.28 8.60
CA TYR A 43 1.79 -12.41 9.07
C TYR A 43 1.86 -12.45 10.60
N ARG A 44 2.64 -13.38 11.16
CA ARG A 44 2.82 -13.57 12.63
C ARG A 44 1.49 -13.53 13.42
N SER A 45 0.52 -14.32 12.98
CA SER A 45 -0.81 -14.45 13.60
C SER A 45 -1.65 -13.17 13.63
N LYS A 46 -1.29 -12.16 12.82
CA LYS A 46 -2.06 -10.93 12.63
C LYS A 46 -2.36 -10.71 11.15
N TYR A 47 -3.43 -9.97 10.87
CA TYR A 47 -3.75 -9.49 9.53
C TYR A 47 -3.42 -8.01 9.43
N TYR A 48 -2.68 -7.64 8.39
CA TYR A 48 -2.30 -6.28 8.08
C TYR A 48 -3.02 -5.84 6.82
N GLN A 49 -3.75 -4.73 6.91
CA GLN A 49 -4.33 -4.11 5.73
C GLN A 49 -3.28 -3.23 5.04
N VAL A 50 -3.11 -3.41 3.75
CA VAL A 50 -2.16 -2.64 2.94
C VAL A 50 -2.87 -2.06 1.73
N GLU A 51 -2.89 -0.74 1.61
CA GLU A 51 -3.37 -0.03 0.42
C GLU A 51 -2.23 0.00 -0.61
N VAL A 52 -2.47 -0.52 -1.80
CA VAL A 52 -1.53 -0.46 -2.93
C VAL A 52 -2.13 0.36 -4.05
N ILE A 53 -1.40 1.35 -4.54
CA ILE A 53 -1.81 2.21 -5.66
C ILE A 53 -0.72 2.28 -6.72
N THR A 54 -1.10 1.97 -7.96
CA THR A 54 -0.27 2.21 -9.14
C THR A 54 -0.45 3.66 -9.60
N ARG A 55 0.63 4.41 -9.72
CA ARG A 55 0.67 5.79 -10.24
C ARG A 55 1.30 5.80 -11.64
N ARG A 56 1.66 6.98 -12.15
CA ARG A 56 2.29 7.11 -13.48
C ARG A 56 3.61 6.33 -13.60
N GLU A 57 4.45 6.37 -12.57
CA GLU A 57 5.82 5.84 -12.60
C GLU A 57 6.15 4.93 -11.40
N THR A 58 5.27 4.94 -10.39
CA THR A 58 5.50 4.28 -9.10
C THR A 58 4.34 3.39 -8.71
N ILE A 59 4.63 2.31 -8.00
CA ILE A 59 3.62 1.51 -7.28
C ILE A 59 3.90 1.70 -5.80
N VAL A 60 2.92 2.21 -5.07
CA VAL A 60 3.09 2.59 -3.67
C VAL A 60 2.25 1.67 -2.79
N ALA A 61 2.88 0.98 -1.84
CA ALA A 61 2.20 0.25 -0.78
C ALA A 61 2.26 1.02 0.53
N THR A 62 1.11 1.15 1.18
CA THR A 62 0.96 1.84 2.46
C THR A 62 0.24 0.93 3.44
N VAL A 63 0.90 0.56 4.54
CA VAL A 63 0.27 -0.24 5.60
C VAL A 63 -0.68 0.65 6.39
N ILE A 64 -1.89 0.17 6.63
CA ILE A 64 -2.93 0.89 7.37
C ILE A 64 -2.72 0.63 8.87
N THR A 65 -1.84 1.43 9.49
CA THR A 65 -1.54 1.37 10.92
C THR A 65 -2.41 2.39 11.68
N GLY A 66 -3.68 2.04 11.89
CA GLY A 66 -4.63 2.87 12.63
C GLY A 66 -5.36 3.92 11.78
N VAL A 67 -5.66 5.09 12.35
CA VAL A 67 -6.43 6.15 11.66
C VAL A 67 -5.58 6.81 10.57
N ARG A 68 -6.05 6.70 9.32
CA ARG A 68 -5.47 7.40 8.16
C ARG A 68 -5.44 8.90 8.48
N LYS A 69 -4.25 9.49 8.64
CA LYS A 69 -4.11 10.95 8.74
C LYS A 69 -4.62 11.55 7.44
N LEU A 70 -5.75 12.24 7.53
CA LEU A 70 -6.34 12.97 6.41
C LEU A 70 -5.36 14.08 6.01
N THR A 71 -4.58 13.85 4.96
CA THR A 71 -3.55 14.79 4.49
C THR A 71 -4.14 15.83 3.52
N HIS A 72 -5.34 15.57 3.00
CA HIS A 72 -6.12 16.50 2.20
C HIS A 72 -7.53 16.58 2.75
N LEU A 73 -7.83 17.68 3.43
CA LEU A 73 -9.20 18.12 3.64
C LEU A 73 -9.70 18.72 2.32
N PRO A 74 -10.81 18.23 1.73
CA PRO A 74 -11.40 18.94 0.60
C PRO A 74 -11.80 20.35 1.07
N GLY A 75 -11.15 21.37 0.52
CA GLY A 75 -11.46 22.79 0.79
C GLY A 75 -10.40 23.59 1.55
N VAL A 76 -9.24 23.02 1.90
CA VAL A 76 -8.11 23.80 2.47
C VAL A 76 -6.96 23.79 1.45
N ALA A 77 -6.81 24.92 0.75
CA ALA A 77 -5.76 25.21 -0.21
C ALA A 77 -4.52 25.79 0.48
#